data_AF-A0A529SW03-F1
#
_entry.id   AF-A0A529SW03-F1
#
_cell.length_a   1.000
_cell.length_b   1.000
_cell.length_c   1.000
_cell.angle_alpha   90.00
_cell.angle_beta   90.00
_cell.angle_gamma   90.00
#
_symmetry.space_group_name_H-M   'P 1'
#
loop_
_entity.id
_entity.type
_entity.pdbx_description
1 polymer ?
#
loop_
_entity_poly.entity_id
_entity_poly.type
_entity_poly.pdbx_seq_one_letter_code
_entity_poly.pdbx_strand_id
1 'polypeptide(L)'
;IPLIGGAILTALDAFLVLLLMNRGFRYLEAFVVALLIIIFGCFAIQIFVAAPPAGSILHSMFVPSSQIVTNPAMLYIAIGIIGATVMPHNLYLHSSIVQTRAYERTETGKRDAIKWATTDSTIALILALFVNASILIVAAVAFHNTGHQDVAEIGQAFELLSPLLGLSIASILFAVALLASGLNSTVTATLAGQIVMEGFLRLRIPQWARRLLT
;
A
#
# COMPACT_ATOMS: atom_id res chain seq x y z
N ILE A 1 14.52 13.58 -12.31
CA ILE A 1 15.26 14.04 -11.10
C ILE A 1 16.25 12.93 -10.75
N PRO A 2 17.53 13.21 -10.50
CA PRO A 2 18.48 12.18 -10.06
C PRO A 2 17.98 11.47 -8.79
N LEU A 3 18.27 10.18 -8.62
CA LEU A 3 17.80 9.40 -7.45
C LEU A 3 18.12 10.07 -6.12
N ILE A 4 19.33 10.62 -5.99
CA ILE A 4 19.77 11.36 -4.78
C ILE A 4 18.91 12.62 -4.57
N GLY A 5 18.61 13.36 -5.63
CA GLY A 5 17.72 14.52 -5.56
C GLY A 5 16.28 14.14 -5.20
N GLY A 6 15.82 13.00 -5.70
CA GLY A 6 14.52 12.41 -5.31
C GLY A 6 14.47 12.05 -3.83
N ALA A 7 15.52 11.42 -3.30
CA ALA A 7 15.62 11.09 -1.88
C ALA A 7 15.59 12.32 -0.96
N ILE A 8 16.27 13.40 -1.36
CA ILE A 8 16.20 14.68 -0.63
C ILE A 8 14.79 15.28 -0.72
N LEU A 9 14.13 15.19 -1.87
CA LEU A 9 12.76 15.66 -2.04
C LEU A 9 11.78 14.86 -1.16
N THR A 10 11.98 13.54 -1.01
CA THR A 10 11.17 12.74 -0.09
C THR A 10 11.42 13.14 1.38
N ALA A 11 12.61 13.59 1.75
CA ALA A 11 12.80 14.17 3.07
C ALA A 11 11.97 15.46 3.28
N LEU A 12 11.60 16.18 2.21
CA LEU A 12 10.70 17.34 2.29
C LEU A 12 9.22 16.92 2.41
N ASP A 13 8.83 15.78 1.84
CA ASP A 13 7.46 15.25 1.99
C ASP A 13 7.08 14.97 3.46
N ALA A 14 8.10 14.66 4.27
CA ALA A 14 7.97 14.45 5.69
C ALA A 14 7.40 15.69 6.38
N PHE A 15 7.85 16.88 5.98
CA PHE A 15 7.37 18.15 6.52
C PHE A 15 5.94 18.44 6.06
N LEU A 16 5.57 18.05 4.83
CA LEU A 16 4.19 18.17 4.36
C LEU A 16 3.24 17.34 5.22
N VAL A 17 3.60 16.09 5.51
CA VAL A 17 2.80 15.21 6.37
C VAL A 17 2.69 15.74 7.79
N LEU A 18 3.81 16.21 8.38
CA LEU A 18 3.80 16.84 9.70
C LEU A 18 2.89 18.08 9.75
N LEU A 19 2.88 18.90 8.69
CA LEU A 19 2.00 20.07 8.60
C LEU A 19 0.53 19.66 8.53
N LEU A 20 0.19 18.58 7.82
CA LEU A 20 -1.17 18.02 7.83
C LEU A 20 -1.55 17.43 9.19
N MET A 21 -0.64 16.74 9.88
CA MET A 21 -0.88 16.20 11.22
C MET A 21 -1.25 17.30 12.21
N ASN A 22 -0.59 18.46 12.14
CA ASN A 22 -0.89 19.62 12.98
C ASN A 22 -2.26 20.27 12.68
N ARG A 23 -2.84 20.05 11.49
CA ARG A 23 -4.17 20.58 11.11
C ARG A 23 -5.34 19.74 11.63
N GLY A 24 -5.07 18.51 12.09
CA GLY A 24 -6.04 17.62 12.73
C GLY A 24 -6.35 16.33 11.95
N PHE A 25 -6.84 15.33 12.68
CA PHE A 25 -7.00 13.95 12.18
C PHE A 25 -7.94 13.83 10.96
N ARG A 26 -9.00 14.64 10.89
CA ARG A 26 -9.97 14.60 9.77
C ARG A 26 -9.34 14.99 8.43
N TYR A 27 -8.40 15.93 8.42
CA TYR A 27 -7.69 16.33 7.19
C TYR A 27 -6.72 15.24 6.72
N LEU A 28 -6.07 14.57 7.68
CA LEU A 28 -5.18 13.46 7.41
C LEU A 28 -5.94 12.26 6.84
N GLU A 29 -7.10 11.92 7.41
CA GLU A 29 -7.96 10.85 6.90
C GLU A 29 -8.45 11.16 5.48
N ALA A 30 -8.94 12.37 5.22
CA ALA A 30 -9.34 12.79 3.88
C ALA A 30 -8.19 12.74 2.87
N PHE A 31 -6.97 13.11 3.29
CA PHE A 31 -5.77 13.02 2.47
C PHE A 31 -5.43 11.56 2.11
N VAL A 32 -5.42 10.65 3.09
CA VAL A 32 -5.19 9.21 2.87
C VAL A 32 -6.24 8.62 1.92
N VAL A 33 -7.52 8.94 2.13
CA VAL A 33 -8.61 8.49 1.24
C VAL A 33 -8.42 9.01 -0.18
N ALA A 34 -8.03 10.27 -0.36
CA ALA A 34 -7.73 10.82 -1.68
C ALA A 34 -6.57 10.09 -2.37
N LEU A 35 -5.49 9.78 -1.64
CA LEU A 35 -4.37 8.99 -2.17
C LEU A 35 -4.83 7.57 -2.58
N LEU A 36 -5.66 6.92 -1.76
CA LEU A 36 -6.21 5.59 -2.08
C LEU A 36 -7.09 5.61 -3.34
N ILE A 37 -7.93 6.64 -3.51
CA ILE A 37 -8.73 6.82 -4.72
C ILE A 37 -7.84 6.99 -5.95
N ILE A 38 -6.76 7.78 -5.84
CA ILE A 38 -5.80 7.96 -6.94
C ILE A 38 -5.12 6.63 -7.30
N ILE A 39 -4.60 5.89 -6.31
CA ILE A 39 -3.95 4.60 -6.51
C ILE A 39 -4.91 3.62 -7.19
N PHE A 40 -6.11 3.47 -6.63
CA PHE A 40 -7.14 2.58 -7.16
C PHE A 40 -7.54 2.96 -8.59
N GLY A 41 -7.77 4.25 -8.85
CA GLY A 41 -8.12 4.75 -10.17
C GLY A 41 -7.02 4.49 -11.20
N CYS A 42 -5.76 4.72 -10.85
CA CYS A 42 -4.61 4.45 -11.72
C CYS A 42 -4.51 2.97 -12.10
N PHE A 43 -4.65 2.06 -11.14
CA PHE A 43 -4.56 0.62 -11.40
C PHE A 43 -5.82 0.03 -12.05
N ALA A 44 -7.00 0.55 -11.74
CA ALA A 44 -8.24 0.17 -12.41
C ALA A 44 -8.19 0.51 -13.91
N ILE A 45 -7.68 1.71 -14.26
CA ILE A 45 -7.48 2.09 -15.67
C ILE A 45 -6.48 1.14 -16.34
N GLN A 46 -5.36 0.83 -15.68
CA GLN A 46 -4.35 -0.08 -16.24
C GLN A 46 -4.88 -1.50 -16.46
N ILE A 47 -5.64 -2.07 -15.52
CA ILE A 47 -6.28 -3.38 -15.73
C ILE A 47 -7.27 -3.33 -16.91
N PHE A 48 -8.11 -2.30 -16.96
CA PHE A 48 -9.12 -2.17 -18.01
C PHE A 48 -8.47 -2.15 -19.40
N VAL A 49 -7.36 -1.42 -19.52
CA VAL A 49 -6.57 -1.32 -20.76
C VAL A 49 -5.82 -2.61 -21.07
N ALA A 50 -5.26 -3.26 -20.05
CA ALA A 50 -4.57 -4.54 -20.20
C ALA A 50 -5.51 -5.67 -20.69
N ALA A 51 -6.83 -5.51 -20.53
CA ALA A 51 -7.89 -6.42 -20.97
C ALA A 51 -7.52 -7.91 -20.80
N PRO A 52 -7.11 -8.34 -19.58
CA PRO A 52 -6.64 -9.70 -19.38
C PRO A 52 -7.78 -10.72 -19.54
N PRO A 53 -7.49 -11.93 -20.07
CA PRO A 53 -8.50 -12.97 -20.19
C PRO A 53 -9.04 -13.39 -18.81
N ALA A 54 -10.31 -13.05 -18.53
CA ALA A 54 -10.93 -13.26 -17.22
C ALA A 54 -10.95 -14.73 -16.77
N GLY A 55 -11.02 -15.68 -17.71
CA GLY A 55 -11.05 -17.12 -17.41
C GLY A 55 -9.76 -17.64 -16.78
N SER A 56 -8.58 -17.19 -17.25
CA SER A 56 -7.30 -17.61 -16.67
C SER A 56 -7.04 -16.92 -15.33
N ILE A 57 -7.44 -15.65 -15.17
CA ILE A 57 -7.33 -14.94 -13.89
C ILE A 57 -8.15 -15.65 -12.82
N LEU A 58 -9.42 -15.95 -13.08
CA LEU A 58 -10.29 -16.61 -12.10
C LEU A 58 -9.76 -18.00 -11.71
N HIS A 59 -9.31 -18.79 -12.69
CA HIS A 59 -8.74 -20.11 -12.39
C HIS A 59 -7.48 -20.00 -11.53
N SER A 60 -6.55 -19.10 -11.87
CA SER A 60 -5.31 -18.91 -11.11
C SER A 60 -5.52 -18.25 -9.74
N MET A 61 -6.60 -17.49 -9.55
CA MET A 61 -6.90 -16.84 -8.27
C MET A 61 -7.48 -17.82 -7.23
N PHE A 62 -8.18 -18.87 -7.68
CA PHE A 62 -8.84 -19.85 -6.80
C PHE A 62 -8.14 -21.20 -6.70
N VAL A 63 -7.19 -21.51 -7.59
CA VAL A 63 -6.49 -22.81 -7.60
C VAL A 63 -5.02 -22.63 -7.18
N PRO A 64 -4.66 -22.97 -5.93
CA PRO A 64 -3.26 -22.92 -5.49
C PRO A 64 -2.43 -23.99 -6.19
N SER A 65 -1.25 -23.60 -6.69
CA SER A 65 -0.28 -24.51 -7.32
C SER A 65 0.74 -24.99 -6.30
N SER A 66 1.02 -26.30 -6.28
CA SER A 66 2.09 -26.89 -5.45
C SER A 66 3.48 -26.35 -5.79
N GLN A 67 3.67 -25.84 -7.01
CA GLN A 67 4.93 -25.26 -7.47
C GLN A 67 5.36 -24.04 -6.66
N ILE A 68 4.42 -23.31 -6.04
CA ILE A 68 4.72 -22.14 -5.20
C ILE A 68 5.62 -22.55 -4.02
N VAL A 69 5.44 -23.75 -3.48
CA VAL A 69 6.20 -24.25 -2.32
C VAL A 69 7.42 -25.06 -2.76
N THR A 70 7.37 -25.71 -3.92
CA THR A 70 8.47 -26.55 -4.41
C THR A 70 9.59 -25.74 -5.07
N ASN A 71 9.29 -24.61 -5.72
CA ASN A 71 10.29 -23.78 -6.40
C ASN A 71 10.80 -22.66 -5.47
N PRO A 72 12.11 -22.62 -5.14
CA PRO A 72 12.68 -21.60 -4.25
C PRO A 72 12.45 -20.15 -4.70
N ALA A 73 12.45 -19.88 -6.02
CA ALA A 73 12.24 -18.53 -6.54
C ALA A 73 10.79 -18.06 -6.37
N MET A 74 9.82 -18.95 -6.65
CA MET A 74 8.40 -18.65 -6.41
C MET A 74 8.09 -18.54 -4.92
N LEU A 75 8.70 -19.40 -4.10
CA LEU A 75 8.57 -19.33 -2.64
C LEU A 75 9.12 -18.01 -2.10
N TYR A 76 10.26 -17.54 -2.60
CA TYR A 76 10.85 -16.26 -2.22
C TYR A 76 9.90 -15.08 -2.52
N ILE A 77 9.32 -15.03 -3.72
CA ILE A 77 8.34 -13.99 -4.10
C ILE A 77 7.07 -14.12 -3.24
N ALA A 78 6.56 -15.33 -3.01
CA ALA A 78 5.37 -15.56 -2.21
C ALA A 78 5.55 -15.09 -0.75
N ILE A 79 6.68 -15.43 -0.12
CA ILE A 79 7.02 -14.95 1.23
C ILE A 79 7.15 -13.42 1.23
N GLY A 80 7.75 -12.83 0.19
CA GLY A 80 7.84 -11.38 0.02
C GLY A 80 6.47 -10.70 -0.05
N ILE A 81 5.52 -11.25 -0.83
CA ILE A 81 4.15 -10.75 -0.91
C ILE A 81 3.43 -10.87 0.44
N ILE A 82 3.60 -12.00 1.15
CA ILE A 82 3.01 -12.18 2.49
C ILE A 82 3.59 -11.16 3.49
N GLY A 83 4.91 -10.97 3.51
CA GLY A 83 5.56 -9.99 4.40
C GLY A 83 5.18 -8.55 4.08
N ALA A 84 5.01 -8.22 2.81
CA ALA A 84 4.58 -6.89 2.38
C ALA A 84 3.10 -6.61 2.69
N THR A 85 2.23 -7.63 2.65
CA THR A 85 0.80 -7.49 2.95
C THR A 85 0.50 -7.52 4.45
N VAL A 86 1.18 -8.40 5.20
CA VAL A 86 1.05 -8.50 6.66
C VAL A 86 2.16 -7.66 7.30
N MET A 87 1.95 -6.35 7.32
CA MET A 87 2.90 -5.41 7.91
C MET A 87 2.82 -5.44 9.45
N PRO A 88 3.89 -5.82 10.19
CA PRO A 88 3.82 -5.94 11.65
C PRO A 88 3.46 -4.65 12.37
N HIS A 89 3.91 -3.50 11.84
CA HIS A 89 3.60 -2.19 12.41
C HIS A 89 2.10 -1.85 12.33
N ASN A 90 1.36 -2.38 11.35
CA ASN A 90 -0.08 -2.17 11.25
C ASN A 90 -0.85 -2.88 12.37
N LEU A 91 -0.32 -3.98 12.93
CA LEU A 91 -0.94 -4.65 14.08
C LEU A 91 -0.92 -3.75 15.32
N TYR A 92 0.19 -3.06 15.57
CA TYR A 92 0.31 -2.07 16.65
C TYR A 92 -0.53 -0.83 16.36
N LEU A 93 -0.54 -0.36 15.11
CA LEU A 93 -1.33 0.78 14.69
C LEU A 93 -2.83 0.55 14.91
N HIS A 94 -3.39 -0.52 14.33
CA HIS A 94 -4.83 -0.83 14.42
C HIS A 94 -5.29 -1.10 15.86
N SER A 95 -4.46 -1.76 16.67
CA SER A 95 -4.80 -2.05 18.08
C SER A 95 -4.90 -0.79 18.94
N SER A 96 -4.25 0.31 18.54
CA SER A 96 -4.39 1.61 19.20
C SER A 96 -5.53 2.46 18.61
N ILE A 97 -5.68 2.50 17.27
CA ILE A 97 -6.69 3.31 16.59
C ILE A 97 -8.10 2.84 16.94
N VAL A 98 -8.33 1.53 17.08
CA VAL A 98 -9.65 1.02 17.48
C VAL A 98 -10.10 1.55 18.84
N GLN A 99 -9.15 1.92 19.72
CA GLN A 99 -9.45 2.42 21.07
C GLN A 99 -9.88 3.89 21.09
N THR A 100 -9.59 4.66 20.03
CA THR A 100 -9.96 6.08 19.92
C THR A 100 -11.41 6.29 19.50
N ARG A 101 -12.10 5.23 19.01
CA ARG A 101 -13.51 5.33 18.66
C ARG A 101 -14.37 5.58 19.90
N ALA A 102 -15.35 6.46 19.77
CA ALA A 102 -16.31 6.73 20.83
C ALA A 102 -17.32 5.58 20.88
N TYR A 103 -17.23 4.74 21.91
CA TYR A 103 -18.19 3.68 22.18
C TYR A 103 -18.38 3.52 23.69
N GLU A 104 -19.56 3.05 24.09
CA GLU A 104 -19.86 2.80 25.50
C GLU A 104 -18.99 1.64 26.01
N ARG A 105 -18.33 1.81 27.17
CA ARG A 105 -17.40 0.79 27.73
C ARG A 105 -18.14 -0.39 28.40
N THR A 106 -19.29 -0.77 27.84
CA THR A 106 -20.10 -1.95 28.15
C THR A 106 -19.76 -3.10 27.21
N GLU A 107 -20.11 -4.34 27.56
CA GLU A 107 -19.85 -5.51 26.68
C GLU A 107 -20.59 -5.42 25.34
N THR A 108 -21.81 -4.87 25.34
CA THR A 108 -22.58 -4.60 24.12
C THR A 108 -21.91 -3.53 23.25
N GLY A 109 -21.51 -2.40 23.84
CA GLY A 109 -20.80 -1.33 23.13
C GLY A 109 -19.46 -1.77 22.54
N LYS A 110 -18.70 -2.61 23.26
CA LYS A 110 -17.47 -3.24 22.74
C LYS A 110 -17.74 -4.11 21.52
N ARG A 111 -18.78 -4.94 21.56
CA ARG A 111 -19.14 -5.84 20.45
C ARG A 111 -19.50 -5.06 19.18
N ASP A 112 -20.25 -3.99 19.33
CA ASP A 112 -20.60 -3.10 18.21
C ASP A 112 -19.37 -2.37 17.67
N ALA A 113 -18.51 -1.85 18.54
CA ALA A 113 -17.25 -1.22 18.12
C ALA A 113 -16.35 -2.18 17.33
N ILE A 114 -16.23 -3.44 17.79
CA ILE A 114 -15.48 -4.48 17.08
C ILE A 114 -16.13 -4.79 15.73
N LYS A 115 -17.46 -4.93 15.66
CA LYS A 115 -18.16 -5.20 14.39
C LYS A 115 -17.86 -4.13 13.34
N TRP A 116 -17.95 -2.86 13.72
CA TRP A 116 -17.64 -1.75 12.82
C TRP A 116 -16.16 -1.69 12.45
N ALA A 117 -15.25 -1.85 13.42
CA ALA A 117 -13.81 -1.85 13.17
C ALA A 117 -13.37 -3.00 12.24
N THR A 118 -13.93 -4.20 12.43
CA THR A 118 -13.68 -5.35 11.56
C THR A 118 -14.23 -5.12 10.17
N THR A 119 -15.44 -4.55 10.03
CA THR A 119 -16.03 -4.26 8.72
C THR A 119 -15.20 -3.24 7.94
N ASP A 120 -14.82 -2.14 8.60
CA ASP A 120 -13.96 -1.09 8.06
C ASP A 120 -12.61 -1.65 7.58
N SER A 121 -11.93 -2.41 8.45
CA SER A 121 -10.67 -3.07 8.14
C SER A 121 -10.81 -4.09 6.99
N THR A 122 -11.90 -4.87 6.96
CA THR A 122 -12.14 -5.85 5.91
C THR A 122 -12.32 -5.19 4.56
N ILE A 123 -13.10 -4.09 4.48
CA ILE A 123 -13.28 -3.33 3.25
C ILE A 123 -11.92 -2.76 2.78
N ALA A 124 -11.15 -2.16 3.68
CA ALA A 124 -9.84 -1.61 3.36
C ALA A 124 -8.86 -2.68 2.85
N LEU A 125 -8.81 -3.85 3.50
CA LEU A 125 -7.95 -4.96 3.09
C LEU A 125 -8.38 -5.59 1.76
N ILE A 126 -9.68 -5.66 1.46
CA ILE A 126 -10.17 -6.12 0.15
C ILE A 126 -9.74 -5.15 -0.96
N LEU A 127 -9.82 -3.83 -0.72
CA LEU A 127 -9.33 -2.83 -1.67
C LEU A 127 -7.81 -2.95 -1.87
N ALA A 128 -7.04 -3.17 -0.79
CA ALA A 128 -5.60 -3.41 -0.87
C ALA A 128 -5.28 -4.70 -1.65
N LEU A 129 -6.02 -5.78 -1.41
CA LEU A 129 -5.91 -7.02 -2.17
C LEU A 129 -6.15 -6.78 -3.67
N PHE A 130 -7.19 -6.01 -4.01
CA PHE A 130 -7.48 -5.65 -5.39
C PHE A 130 -6.31 -4.91 -6.03
N VAL A 131 -5.73 -3.90 -5.37
CA VAL A 131 -4.56 -3.16 -5.89
C VAL A 131 -3.36 -4.10 -6.09
N ASN A 132 -3.04 -4.96 -5.12
CA ASN A 132 -1.93 -5.91 -5.23
C ASN A 132 -2.15 -6.92 -6.37
N ALA A 133 -3.37 -7.43 -6.51
CA ALA A 133 -3.74 -8.29 -7.63
C ALA A 133 -3.63 -7.54 -8.97
N SER A 134 -4.02 -6.27 -9.00
CA SER A 134 -3.90 -5.41 -10.18
C SER A 134 -2.46 -5.28 -10.64
N ILE A 135 -1.53 -5.00 -9.71
CA ILE A 135 -0.10 -4.90 -9.99
C ILE A 135 0.42 -6.20 -10.57
N LEU A 136 0.07 -7.33 -9.95
CA LEU A 136 0.52 -8.66 -10.41
C LEU A 136 -0.03 -9.00 -11.80
N ILE A 137 -1.31 -8.73 -12.06
CA ILE A 137 -1.96 -8.99 -13.37
C ILE A 137 -1.36 -8.10 -14.45
N VAL A 138 -1.20 -6.80 -14.19
CA VAL A 138 -0.59 -5.86 -15.15
C VAL A 138 0.84 -6.27 -15.46
N ALA A 139 1.64 -6.64 -14.46
CA ALA A 139 2.99 -7.15 -14.66
C ALA A 139 3.00 -8.45 -15.48
N ALA A 140 2.09 -9.38 -15.21
CA ALA A 140 1.98 -10.63 -15.96
C ALA A 140 1.60 -10.38 -17.43
N VAL A 141 0.61 -9.54 -17.71
CA VAL A 141 0.18 -9.23 -19.08
C VAL A 141 1.27 -8.47 -19.85
N ALA A 142 1.87 -7.47 -19.22
CA ALA A 142 2.88 -6.65 -19.87
C ALA A 142 4.18 -7.43 -20.11
N PHE A 143 4.69 -8.17 -19.12
CA PHE A 143 6.07 -8.68 -19.15
C PHE A 143 6.21 -10.19 -19.37
N HIS A 144 5.22 -11.01 -18.99
CA HIS A 144 5.41 -12.46 -18.99
C HIS A 144 5.47 -13.07 -20.41
N ASN A 145 4.63 -12.56 -21.33
CA ASN A 145 4.53 -13.09 -22.70
C ASN A 145 5.41 -12.33 -23.72
N THR A 146 6.04 -11.23 -23.32
CA THR A 146 6.78 -10.34 -24.23
C THR A 146 8.28 -10.62 -24.26
N GLY A 147 8.75 -11.65 -23.55
CA GLY A 147 10.17 -12.02 -23.48
C GLY A 147 11.00 -11.16 -22.53
N HIS A 148 10.39 -10.18 -21.85
CA HIS A 148 11.04 -9.32 -20.85
C HIS A 148 10.97 -9.93 -19.45
N GLN A 149 11.63 -11.08 -19.25
CA GLN A 149 11.60 -11.82 -17.99
C GLN A 149 12.52 -11.24 -16.90
N ASP A 150 13.42 -10.33 -17.26
CA ASP A 150 14.41 -9.70 -16.35
C ASP A 150 13.98 -8.31 -15.83
N VAL A 151 12.70 -7.96 -15.91
CA VAL A 151 12.18 -6.69 -15.38
C VAL A 151 12.11 -6.78 -13.86
N ALA A 152 13.20 -6.39 -13.20
CA ALA A 152 13.31 -6.37 -11.73
C ALA A 152 13.11 -4.96 -11.15
N GLU A 153 13.29 -3.92 -11.96
CA GLU A 153 13.31 -2.54 -11.46
C GLU A 153 12.06 -1.73 -11.82
N ILE A 154 11.65 -0.86 -10.88
CA ILE A 154 10.52 0.07 -11.04
C ILE A 154 10.74 1.02 -12.24
N GLY A 155 11.99 1.41 -12.51
CA GLY A 155 12.34 2.25 -13.67
C GLY A 155 12.06 1.55 -15.00
N GLN A 156 12.43 0.27 -15.10
CA GLN A 156 12.15 -0.55 -16.29
C GLN A 156 10.63 -0.74 -16.48
N ALA A 157 9.90 -0.96 -15.39
CA ALA A 157 8.44 -1.01 -15.45
C ALA A 157 7.86 0.31 -16.01
N PHE A 158 8.34 1.46 -15.55
CA PHE A 158 7.91 2.77 -16.07
C PHE A 158 8.18 2.91 -17.58
N GLU A 159 9.35 2.51 -18.08
CA GLU A 159 9.66 2.65 -19.51
C GLU A 159 8.82 1.72 -20.40
N LEU A 160 8.49 0.54 -19.89
CA LEU A 160 7.85 -0.52 -20.67
C LEU A 160 6.32 -0.54 -20.57
N LEU A 161 5.71 0.07 -19.53
CA LEU A 161 4.26 0.05 -19.36
C LEU A 161 3.50 0.75 -20.49
N SER A 162 3.87 1.97 -20.87
CA SER A 162 3.22 2.69 -21.98
C SER A 162 3.29 1.97 -23.34
N PRO A 163 4.46 1.49 -23.82
CA PRO A 163 4.52 0.79 -25.11
C PRO A 163 3.80 -0.56 -25.09
N LEU A 164 3.86 -1.31 -23.98
CA LEU A 164 3.27 -2.66 -23.92
C LEU A 164 1.76 -2.65 -23.69
N LEU A 165 1.22 -1.64 -23.01
CA LEU A 165 -0.22 -1.48 -22.82
C LEU A 165 -0.89 -0.65 -23.94
N GLY A 166 -0.11 -0.06 -24.85
CA GLY A 166 -0.62 0.78 -25.93
C GLY A 166 -1.25 2.10 -25.47
N LEU A 167 -1.04 2.49 -24.21
CA LEU A 167 -1.56 3.72 -23.62
C LEU A 167 -0.40 4.62 -23.21
N SER A 168 -0.25 5.76 -23.89
CA SER A 168 0.84 6.72 -23.64
C SER A 168 0.91 7.24 -22.20
N ILE A 169 -0.22 7.24 -21.49
CA ILE A 169 -0.37 7.76 -20.13
C ILE A 169 -0.12 6.67 -19.06
N ALA A 170 0.03 5.39 -19.42
CA ALA A 170 0.15 4.28 -18.46
C ALA A 170 1.36 4.44 -17.51
N SER A 171 2.53 4.79 -18.04
CA SER A 171 3.73 5.05 -17.22
C SER A 171 3.52 6.20 -16.23
N ILE A 172 2.80 7.25 -16.64
CA ILE A 172 2.50 8.40 -15.78
C ILE A 172 1.54 7.98 -14.66
N LEU A 173 0.48 7.22 -14.98
CA LEU A 173 -0.45 6.70 -13.96
C LEU A 173 0.28 5.82 -12.95
N PHE A 174 1.19 4.97 -13.42
CA PHE A 174 2.02 4.14 -12.54
C PHE A 174 2.91 4.98 -11.63
N ALA A 175 3.61 6.00 -12.17
CA ALA A 175 4.44 6.89 -11.37
C ALA A 175 3.64 7.70 -10.34
N VAL A 176 2.45 8.18 -10.70
CA VAL A 176 1.55 8.89 -9.78
C VAL A 176 1.06 7.96 -8.68
N ALA A 177 0.67 6.72 -9.01
CA ALA A 177 0.27 5.72 -8.02
C ALA A 177 1.42 5.37 -7.07
N LEU A 178 2.65 5.24 -7.59
CA LEU A 178 3.85 4.97 -6.80
C LEU A 178 4.13 6.11 -5.81
N LEU A 179 4.07 7.36 -6.26
CA LEU A 179 4.25 8.54 -5.42
C LEU A 179 3.18 8.61 -4.33
N ALA A 180 1.91 8.40 -4.70
CA ALA A 180 0.79 8.40 -3.76
C ALA A 180 0.94 7.30 -2.69
N SER A 181 1.41 6.11 -3.08
CA SER A 181 1.67 5.00 -2.15
C SER A 181 2.78 5.34 -1.14
N GLY A 182 3.88 5.96 -1.60
CA GLY A 182 4.98 6.40 -0.73
C GLY A 182 4.54 7.45 0.31
N LEU A 183 3.74 8.43 -0.13
CA LEU A 183 3.17 9.44 0.77
C LEU A 183 2.22 8.83 1.81
N ASN A 184 1.43 7.84 1.43
CA ASN A 184 0.53 7.15 2.35
C ASN A 184 1.30 6.34 3.41
N SER A 185 2.34 5.61 3.01
CA SER A 185 3.16 4.79 3.92
C SER A 185 3.87 5.63 4.99
N THR A 186 4.30 6.84 4.64
CA THR A 186 4.90 7.79 5.58
C THR A 186 4.00 8.10 6.79
N VAL A 187 2.71 8.32 6.52
CA VAL A 187 1.73 8.70 7.55
C VAL A 187 1.56 7.56 8.56
N THR A 188 1.34 6.35 8.05
CA THR A 188 1.12 5.17 8.90
C THR A 188 2.38 4.77 9.65
N ALA A 189 3.56 4.87 9.03
CA ALA A 189 4.84 4.61 9.68
C ALA A 189 5.10 5.55 10.87
N THR A 190 4.78 6.84 10.73
CA THR A 190 4.98 7.84 11.80
C THR A 190 4.08 7.55 13.00
N LEU A 191 2.82 7.17 12.75
CA LEU A 191 1.87 6.81 13.80
C LEU A 191 2.23 5.48 14.46
N ALA A 192 2.59 4.46 13.68
CA ALA A 192 3.01 3.17 14.24
C ALA A 192 4.29 3.30 15.08
N GLY A 193 5.27 4.07 14.59
CA GLY A 193 6.49 4.40 15.33
C GLY A 193 6.19 5.12 16.64
N GLN A 194 5.15 5.98 16.68
CA GLN A 194 4.68 6.58 17.92
C GLN A 194 4.25 5.54 18.93
N ILE A 195 3.36 4.65 18.52
CA ILE A 195 2.71 3.68 19.40
C ILE A 195 3.75 2.69 19.94
N VAL A 196 4.64 2.21 19.08
CA VAL A 196 5.69 1.29 19.48
C VAL A 196 6.64 1.97 20.47
N MET A 197 7.08 3.20 20.20
CA MET A 197 8.04 3.89 21.05
C MET A 197 7.45 4.34 22.40
N GLU A 198 6.20 4.83 22.41
CA GLU A 198 5.52 5.19 23.66
C GLU A 198 5.08 3.97 24.46
N GLY A 199 4.70 2.88 23.79
CA GLY A 199 4.29 1.63 24.42
C GLY A 199 5.45 0.82 25.01
N PHE A 200 6.49 0.55 24.20
CA PHE A 200 7.61 -0.31 24.60
C PHE A 200 8.74 0.46 25.28
N LEU A 201 9.17 1.59 24.70
CA LEU A 201 10.30 2.37 25.23
C LEU A 201 9.88 3.44 26.23
N ARG A 202 8.56 3.69 26.38
CA ARG A 202 7.98 4.75 27.21
C ARG A 202 8.60 6.13 26.93
N LEU A 203 9.06 6.33 25.70
CA LEU A 203 9.81 7.51 25.29
C LEU A 203 8.88 8.40 24.45
N ARG A 204 8.69 9.65 24.92
CA ARG A 204 7.81 10.64 24.28
C ARG A 204 8.67 11.71 23.61
N ILE A 205 8.83 11.61 22.29
CA ILE A 205 9.40 12.68 21.46
C ILE A 205 8.28 13.31 20.62
N PRO A 206 8.41 14.61 20.28
CA PRO A 206 7.45 15.25 19.41
C PRO A 206 7.47 14.60 18.00
N GLN A 207 6.33 14.63 17.31
CA GLN A 207 6.14 13.96 16.01
C GLN A 207 7.17 14.39 14.96
N TRP A 208 7.55 15.68 14.95
CA TRP A 208 8.55 16.20 14.02
C TRP A 208 9.95 15.61 14.25
N ALA A 209 10.35 15.43 15.50
CA ALA A 209 11.66 14.87 15.84
C ALA A 209 11.69 13.37 15.51
N ARG A 210 10.58 12.66 15.75
CA ARG A 210 10.45 11.26 15.33
C ARG A 210 10.61 11.12 13.82
N ARG A 211 9.88 11.92 13.06
CA ARG A 211 9.90 11.87 11.59
C ARG A 211 11.25 12.29 11.00
N LEU A 212 12.02 13.14 11.68
CA LEU A 212 13.36 13.50 11.25
C LEU A 212 14.37 12.36 11.48
N LEU A 213 14.13 11.50 12.48
CA LEU A 213 14.95 10.34 12.78
C LEU A 213 14.62 9.11 11.91
N THR A 214 13.39 8.99 11.41
CA THR A 214 12.87 7.83 10.67
C THR A 214 12.56 8.15 9.21
#